data_AF-A0A354HTY7-F1
#
_entry.id   AF-A0A354HTY7-F1
#
_cell.length_a   1.000
_cell.length_b   1.000
_cell.length_c   1.000
_cell.angle_alpha   90.00
_cell.angle_beta   90.00
_cell.angle_gamma   90.00
#
_symmetry.space_group_name_H-M   'P 1'
#
loop_
_entity.id
_entity.type
_entity.pdbx_description
1 polymer ?
#
loop_
_entity_poly.entity_id
_entity_poly.type
_entity_poly.pdbx_seq_one_letter_code
_entity_poly.pdbx_strand_id
1 'polypeptide(L)'
;MNPEAPLVNEKRSYCIQGQIRVKVIQVAGIMARRTVNWVHKDQEVAQGEKIGMIKLGSCTQVTFPANYKVLVAEGDKVQAGLTIIGEVN
;
A
#
# COMPACT_ATOMS: atom_id res chain seq x y z
N MET A 1 14.82 -12.07 -2.01
CA MET A 1 13.35 -11.98 -2.17
C MET A 1 12.90 -13.30 -2.79
N ASN A 2 11.99 -14.06 -2.15
CA ASN A 2 11.54 -15.34 -2.74
C ASN A 2 10.64 -15.04 -3.96
N PRO A 3 11.04 -15.42 -5.20
CA PRO A 3 10.29 -15.10 -6.41
C PRO A 3 8.91 -15.76 -6.48
N GLU A 4 8.67 -16.82 -5.70
CA GLU A 4 7.35 -17.49 -5.64
C GLU A 4 6.38 -16.83 -4.66
N ALA A 5 6.86 -15.97 -3.76
CA ALA A 5 6.04 -15.31 -2.75
C ALA A 5 4.77 -14.63 -3.32
N PRO A 6 4.80 -13.97 -4.49
CA PRO A 6 3.60 -13.38 -5.08
C PRO A 6 2.57 -14.41 -5.57
N LEU A 7 2.93 -15.67 -5.81
CA LEU A 7 2.04 -16.71 -6.31
C LEU A 7 1.29 -17.43 -5.18
N VAL A 8 1.90 -17.52 -4.00
CA VAL A 8 1.34 -18.26 -2.85
C VAL A 8 0.79 -17.35 -1.75
N ASN A 9 1.25 -16.10 -1.67
CA ASN A 9 0.83 -15.19 -0.61
C ASN A 9 -0.42 -14.39 -1.01
N GLU A 10 -1.31 -14.18 -0.04
CA GLU A 10 -2.49 -13.36 -0.26
C GLU A 10 -2.11 -11.94 -0.68
N LYS A 11 -2.76 -11.47 -1.75
CA LYS A 11 -2.63 -10.11 -2.27
C LYS A 11 -3.96 -9.40 -2.15
N ARG A 12 -3.94 -8.16 -1.67
CA ARG A 12 -5.08 -7.24 -1.79
C ARG A 12 -4.65 -5.99 -2.53
N SER A 13 -5.51 -5.56 -3.43
CA SER A 13 -5.35 -4.33 -4.20
C SER A 13 -6.45 -3.36 -3.80
N TYR A 14 -6.07 -2.12 -3.51
CA TYR A 14 -6.96 -1.01 -3.26
C TYR A 14 -6.75 0.00 -4.38
N CYS A 15 -7.83 0.34 -5.08
CA CYS A 15 -7.84 1.42 -6.06
C CYS A 15 -8.61 2.59 -5.42
N ILE A 16 -7.89 3.64 -5.07
CA ILE A 16 -8.44 4.82 -4.41
C ILE A 16 -8.53 5.92 -5.46
N GLN A 17 -9.74 6.41 -5.67
CA GLN A 17 -10.03 7.47 -6.63
C GLN A 17 -10.47 8.71 -5.86
N GLY A 18 -9.62 9.75 -5.88
CA GLY A 18 -9.96 11.08 -5.37
C GLY A 18 -9.39 12.13 -6.32
N GLN A 19 -8.86 13.22 -5.77
CA GLN A 19 -8.07 14.19 -6.54
C GLN A 19 -6.90 13.54 -7.28
N ILE A 20 -6.38 12.44 -6.72
CA ILE A 20 -5.33 11.61 -7.30
C ILE A 20 -5.86 10.18 -7.41
N ARG A 21 -5.50 9.46 -8.48
CA ARG A 21 -5.72 8.02 -8.58
C ARG A 21 -4.50 7.27 -8.03
N VAL A 22 -4.69 6.57 -6.92
CA VAL A 22 -3.62 5.82 -6.25
C VAL A 22 -4.01 4.34 -6.17
N LYS A 23 -3.06 3.47 -6.50
CA LYS A 23 -3.20 2.02 -6.30
C LYS A 23 -2.26 1.58 -5.17
N VAL A 24 -2.81 0.90 -4.18
CA VAL A 24 -2.05 0.27 -3.10
C VAL A 24 -2.20 -1.23 -3.21
N ILE A 25 -1.09 -1.97 -3.21
CA ILE A 25 -1.09 -3.43 -3.20
C ILE A 25 -0.39 -3.90 -1.93
N GLN A 26 -1.11 -4.66 -1.11
CA GLN A 26 -0.56 -5.35 0.05
C GLN A 26 -0.30 -6.79 -0.33
N VAL A 27 0.96 -7.23 -0.21
CA VAL A 27 1.36 -8.62 -0.45
C VAL A 27 1.74 -9.21 0.89
N ALA A 28 1.03 -10.23 1.37
CA ALA A 28 1.36 -10.86 2.64
C ALA A 28 2.71 -11.61 2.60
N GLY A 29 3.30 -11.85 3.78
CA GLY A 29 4.54 -12.60 3.92
C GLY A 29 4.30 -14.11 4.03
N ILE A 30 5.36 -14.89 3.86
CA ILE A 30 5.31 -16.37 3.81
C ILE A 30 4.83 -16.98 5.13
N MET A 31 5.04 -16.31 6.27
CA MET A 31 4.65 -16.80 7.59
C MET A 31 3.14 -16.72 7.84
N ALA A 32 2.55 -15.52 7.83
CA ALA A 32 1.12 -15.36 8.12
C ALA A 32 0.23 -15.58 6.90
N ARG A 33 0.73 -15.27 5.69
CA ARG A 33 0.02 -15.33 4.39
C ARG A 33 -1.37 -14.69 4.38
N ARG A 34 -1.63 -13.75 5.30
CA ARG A 34 -2.95 -13.14 5.49
C ARG A 34 -2.87 -11.63 5.55
N THR A 35 -3.84 -11.01 4.90
CA THR A 35 -4.12 -9.58 4.94
C THR A 35 -5.49 -9.35 5.57
N VAL A 36 -5.62 -8.29 6.35
CA VAL A 36 -6.89 -7.83 6.91
C VAL A 36 -7.37 -6.66 6.06
N ASN A 37 -8.61 -6.74 5.59
CA ASN A 37 -9.29 -5.64 4.94
C ASN A 37 -10.15 -4.92 5.97
N TRP A 38 -10.07 -3.58 6.02
CA TRP A 38 -10.88 -2.76 6.92
C TRP A 38 -11.89 -1.88 6.20
N VAL A 39 -11.81 -1.81 4.87
CA VAL A 39 -12.68 -0.97 4.05
C VAL A 39 -13.57 -1.82 3.14
N HIS A 40 -14.65 -1.23 2.65
CA HIS A 40 -15.49 -1.84 1.62
C HIS A 40 -15.42 -1.05 0.32
N LYS A 41 -15.92 -1.65 -0.76
CA LYS A 41 -16.00 -1.00 -2.07
C LYS A 41 -16.85 0.27 -1.95
N ASP A 42 -16.42 1.33 -2.64
CA ASP A 42 -17.10 2.63 -2.69
C ASP A 42 -17.13 3.40 -1.34
N GLN A 43 -16.41 2.91 -0.32
CA GLN A 43 -16.21 3.64 0.93
C GLN A 43 -15.29 4.85 0.72
N GLU A 44 -15.69 6.01 1.24
CA GLU A 44 -14.82 7.18 1.33
C GLU A 44 -13.76 6.98 2.43
N VAL A 45 -12.52 7.35 2.11
CA VAL A 45 -11.40 7.28 3.05
C VAL A 45 -10.62 8.59 2.99
N ALA A 46 -10.14 9.04 4.16
CA ALA A 46 -9.28 10.21 4.26
C ALA A 46 -7.80 9.84 4.05
N GLN A 47 -6.99 10.81 3.63
CA GLN A 47 -5.53 10.62 3.63
C GLN A 47 -5.04 10.30 5.05
N GLY A 48 -4.20 9.27 5.18
CA GLY A 48 -3.71 8.80 6.47
C GLY A 48 -4.58 7.72 7.12
N GLU A 49 -5.80 7.49 6.61
CA GLU A 49 -6.70 6.48 7.15
C GLU A 49 -6.23 5.05 6.86
N LYS A 50 -6.57 4.14 7.77
CA LYS A 50 -6.18 2.74 7.69
C LYS A 50 -7.12 1.95 6.79
N ILE A 51 -6.62 1.53 5.62
CA ILE A 51 -7.39 0.72 4.66
C ILE A 51 -7.29 -0.80 4.91
N GLY A 52 -6.23 -1.24 5.55
CA GLY A 52 -5.97 -2.66 5.81
C GLY A 52 -4.61 -2.89 6.44
N MET A 53 -4.29 -4.16 6.67
CA MET A 53 -3.06 -4.56 7.36
C MET A 53 -2.52 -5.90 6.85
N ILE A 54 -1.20 -6.03 6.79
CA ILE A 54 -0.52 -7.30 6.55
C ILE A 54 -0.17 -7.93 7.89
N LYS A 55 -0.61 -9.17 8.15
CA LYS A 55 -0.21 -9.91 9.36
C LYS A 55 1.26 -10.32 9.24
N LEU A 56 2.07 -10.04 10.26
CA LEU A 56 3.51 -10.35 10.32
C LEU A 56 4.37 -9.74 9.18
N GLY A 57 3.96 -8.59 8.65
CA GLY A 57 4.77 -7.82 7.70
C GLY A 57 4.99 -8.50 6.35
N SER A 58 5.41 -7.72 5.34
CA SER A 58 5.91 -8.18 4.04
C SER A 58 6.26 -6.97 3.19
N CYS A 59 5.39 -6.58 2.24
CA CYS A 59 5.65 -5.53 1.28
C CYS A 59 4.34 -4.86 0.90
N THR A 60 4.36 -3.53 0.86
CA THR A 60 3.30 -2.70 0.31
C THR A 60 3.85 -1.97 -0.90
N GLN A 61 3.16 -2.09 -2.03
CA GLN A 61 3.47 -1.35 -3.25
C GLN A 61 2.46 -0.21 -3.39
N VAL A 62 2.95 0.99 -3.69
CA VAL A 62 2.10 2.15 -3.96
C VAL A 62 2.44 2.66 -5.35
N THR A 63 1.41 2.85 -6.18
CA THR A 63 1.54 3.37 -7.54
C THR A 63 0.63 4.56 -7.69
N PHE A 64 1.17 5.66 -8.19
CA PHE A 64 0.47 6.92 -8.49
C PHE A 64 1.01 7.47 -9.82
N PRO A 65 0.35 8.48 -10.43
CA PRO A 65 0.76 8.98 -11.73
C PRO A 65 2.17 9.59 -11.72
N ALA A 66 2.81 9.70 -12.89
CA ALA A 66 4.23 10.08 -12.98
C ALA A 66 4.54 11.56 -12.73
N ASN A 67 3.53 12.44 -12.68
CA ASN A 67 3.70 13.89 -12.53
C ASN A 67 3.88 14.37 -11.08
N TYR A 68 4.12 13.45 -10.14
CA TYR A 68 4.27 13.74 -8.71
C TYR A 68 5.73 13.60 -8.31
N LYS A 69 6.17 14.45 -7.38
CA LYS A 69 7.53 14.40 -6.84
C LYS A 69 7.59 13.36 -5.74
N VAL A 70 8.50 12.40 -5.86
CA VAL A 70 8.76 11.39 -4.83
C VAL A 70 9.59 12.03 -3.71
N LEU A 71 9.16 11.85 -2.45
CA LEU A 71 9.76 12.48 -1.27
C LEU A 71 10.56 11.52 -0.38
N VAL A 72 10.64 10.25 -0.76
CA VAL A 72 11.36 9.20 -0.03
C VAL A 72 12.39 8.53 -0.93
N ALA A 73 13.46 8.03 -0.33
CA ALA A 73 14.54 7.31 -0.99
C ALA A 73 14.68 5.88 -0.44
N GLU A 74 15.49 5.07 -1.13
CA GLU A 74 15.84 3.74 -0.64
C GLU A 74 16.55 3.82 0.71
N GLY A 75 16.14 2.98 1.66
CA GLY A 75 16.68 2.96 3.03
C GLY A 75 15.89 3.83 4.03
N ASP A 76 15.01 4.71 3.56
CA ASP A 76 14.18 5.52 4.45
C ASP A 76 13.21 4.67 5.28
N LYS A 77 13.07 5.03 6.55
CA LYS A 77 12.04 4.46 7.42
C LYS A 77 10.74 5.21 7.20
N VAL A 78 9.75 4.51 6.66
CA VAL A 78 8.40 5.05 6.42
C VAL A 78 7.39 4.44 7.38
N GLN A 79 6.37 5.22 7.75
CA GLN A 79 5.25 4.79 8.57
C GLN A 79 3.94 4.98 7.80
N ALA A 80 3.17 3.90 7.68
CA ALA A 80 1.87 3.92 7.00
C ALA A 80 0.92 4.94 7.64
N GLY A 81 0.28 5.74 6.80
CA GLY A 81 -0.66 6.79 7.21
C GLY A 81 0.00 8.05 7.79
N LEU A 82 1.33 8.11 7.90
CA LEU A 82 2.05 9.26 8.46
C LEU A 82 3.11 9.82 7.49
N THR A 83 3.98 8.96 6.95
CA THR A 83 5.05 9.42 6.06
C THR A 83 4.50 9.77 4.68
N ILE A 84 4.75 11.00 4.24
CA ILE A 84 4.42 11.45 2.89
C ILE A 84 5.47 10.90 1.92
N ILE A 85 5.05 10.07 0.98
CA ILE A 85 5.96 9.45 -0.02
C ILE A 85 6.01 10.23 -1.34
N GLY A 86 5.07 11.14 -1.57
CA GLY A 86 5.05 12.00 -2.74
C GLY A 86 4.07 13.16 -2.60
N GLU A 87 4.33 14.23 -3.33
CA GLU A 87 3.53 15.46 -3.33
C GLU A 87 3.11 15.85 -4.76
N VAL A 88 1.95 16.51 -4.85
CA VAL A 88 1.49 17.18 -6.07
C VAL A 88 2.24 18.51 -6.15
N ASN A 89 2.79 18.86 -7.31
CA ASN A 89 3.26 20.22 -7.55
C ASN A 89 2.08 21.20 -7.59
#